data_AF-A0A2J0JHD1-F1
#
_entry.id   AF-A0A2J0JHD1-F1
#
_cell.length_a   1.000
_cell.length_b   1.000
_cell.length_c   1.000
_cell.angle_alpha   90.00
_cell.angle_beta   90.00
_cell.angle_gamma   90.00
#
_symmetry.space_group_name_H-M   'P 1'
#
loop_
_entity.id
_entity.type
_entity.pdbx_description
1 polymer ?
#
loop_
_entity_poly.entity_id
_entity_poly.type
_entity_poly.pdbx_seq_one_letter_code
_entity_poly.pdbx_strand_id
1 'polypeptide(L)' 'MQSETKNCQNCKKNFTIEKEDFNFYEKMKVPPPTFCPECRSQRRMTSRNERVLYKAVCDLCKKNIISMYDSKEKTK' A
#
# COMPACT_ATOMS: atom_id res chain seq x y z
N MET A 1 7.22 24.87 -3.17
CA MET A 1 8.57 24.37 -2.78
C MET A 1 9.33 23.91 -4.03
N GLN A 2 10.66 23.87 -4.02
CA GLN A 2 11.43 23.22 -5.09
C GLN A 2 11.57 21.72 -4.77
N SER A 3 12.06 20.90 -5.71
CA SER A 3 12.36 19.50 -5.42
C SER A 3 13.45 19.41 -4.35
N GLU A 4 13.31 18.45 -3.42
CA GLU A 4 14.22 18.30 -2.28
C GLU A 4 14.69 16.85 -2.16
N THR A 5 16.01 16.65 -2.12
CA THR A 5 16.61 15.33 -1.87
C THR A 5 16.77 15.13 -0.37
N LYS A 6 16.13 14.09 0.18
CA LYS A 6 16.23 13.71 1.60
C LYS A 6 16.90 12.36 1.78
N ASN A 7 17.49 12.17 2.95
CA ASN A 7 18.01 10.87 3.37
C ASN A 7 16.92 10.07 4.10
N CYS A 8 16.70 8.82 3.70
CA CYS A 8 15.74 7.94 4.35
C CYS A 8 16.19 7.55 5.75
N GLN A 9 15.34 7.75 6.77
CA GLN A 9 15.68 7.41 8.15
C GLN A 9 15.99 5.92 8.39
N ASN A 10 15.37 5.01 7.61
CA ASN A 10 15.55 3.56 7.74
C ASN A 10 16.76 3.03 6.96
N CYS A 11 16.69 3.07 5.63
CA CYS A 11 17.73 2.46 4.77
C CYS A 11 18.90 3.39 4.44
N LYS A 12 18.88 4.65 4.91
CA LYS A 12 19.90 5.68 4.66
C LYS A 12 20.18 6.00 3.19
N LYS A 13 19.31 5.54 2.27
CA LYS A 13 19.37 5.92 0.85
C LYS A 13 18.73 7.29 0.65
N ASN A 14 19.25 8.04 -0.32
CA ASN A 14 18.65 9.31 -0.73
C ASN A 14 17.40 9.06 -1.58
N PHE A 15 16.41 9.92 -1.42
CA PHE A 15 15.20 9.95 -2.24
C PHE A 15 14.75 11.39 -2.46
N THR A 16 14.18 11.66 -3.62
CA THR A 16 13.69 13.00 -3.99
C THR A 16 12.21 13.12 -3.67
N ILE A 17 11.81 14.28 -3.15
CA ILE A 17 10.42 14.71 -3.03
C ILE A 17 10.22 15.80 -4.07
N GLU A 18 9.31 15.58 -5.01
CA GLU A 18 9.05 16.53 -6.08
C GLU A 18 8.16 17.68 -5.60
N LYS A 19 8.13 18.77 -6.36
CA LYS A 19 7.32 19.95 -6.02
C LYS A 19 5.84 19.62 -5.90
N GLU A 20 5.35 18.74 -6.78
CA GLU A 20 3.96 18.28 -6.82
C GLU A 20 3.61 17.47 -5.57
N ASP A 21 4.56 16.70 -5.03
CA ASP A 21 4.38 15.95 -3.79
C ASP A 21 4.12 16.87 -2.60
N PHE A 22 4.87 17.99 -2.50
CA PHE A 22 4.66 18.98 -1.44
C PHE A 22 3.25 19.59 -1.50
N ASN A 23 2.76 19.93 -2.69
CA ASN A 23 1.40 20.45 -2.86
C ASN A 23 0.35 19.41 -2.41
N PHE A 24 0.59 18.12 -2.70
CA PHE A 24 -0.28 17.04 -2.26
C PHE A 24 -0.28 16.90 -0.73
N TYR A 25 0.89 16.91 -0.09
CA TYR A 25 1.00 16.79 1.37
C TYR A 25 0.35 17.98 2.09
N GLU A 26 0.51 19.20 1.58
CA GLU A 26 -0.15 20.40 2.11
C GLU A 26 -1.67 20.32 2.00
N LYS A 27 -2.20 19.92 0.82
CA LYS A 27 -3.64 19.73 0.61
C LYS A 27 -4.23 18.68 1.56
N MET A 28 -3.49 17.60 1.81
CA MET A 28 -3.88 16.52 2.72
C MET A 28 -3.63 16.87 4.20
N LYS A 29 -3.02 18.03 4.51
CA LYS A 29 -2.64 18.49 5.85
C LYS A 29 -1.75 17.48 6.59
N VAL A 30 -0.81 16.87 5.87
CA VAL A 30 0.16 15.92 6.42
C VAL A 30 1.59 16.39 6.16
N PRO A 31 2.57 16.04 7.03
CA PRO A 31 3.95 16.38 6.81
C PRO A 31 4.57 15.56 5.65
N PRO A 32 5.60 16.09 4.98
CA PRO A 32 6.35 15.35 3.98
C PRO A 32 7.07 14.13 4.59
N PRO A 33 7.31 13.07 3.81
CA PRO A 33 7.84 11.81 4.31
C PRO A 33 9.31 11.91 4.76
N THR A 34 9.64 11.19 5.83
CA THR A 34 11.03 10.95 6.29
C THR A 34 11.60 9.61 5.84
N PHE A 35 10.75 8.75 5.28
CA PHE A 35 11.09 7.43 4.75
C PHE A 35 10.93 7.40 3.24
N CYS A 36 11.86 6.73 2.54
CA CYS A 36 11.75 6.56 1.10
C CYS A 36 10.50 5.74 0.70
N PRO A 37 10.06 5.83 -0.57
CA PRO A 37 8.86 5.12 -1.04
C PRO A 37 8.85 3.62 -0.73
N GLU A 38 10.00 2.97 -0.87
CA GLU A 38 10.17 1.54 -0.61
C GLU A 38 9.97 1.19 0.88
N CYS A 39 10.64 1.91 1.78
CA CYS A 39 10.49 1.70 3.23
C CYS A 39 9.06 1.98 3.72
N ARG A 40 8.38 3.00 3.16
CA ARG A 40 6.96 3.22 3.44
C ARG A 40 6.09 2.06 2.96
N SER A 41 6.40 1.52 1.77
CA SER A 41 5.69 0.36 1.23
C SER A 41 5.86 -0.86 2.13
N GLN A 42 7.08 -1.17 2.55
CA GLN A 42 7.37 -2.27 3.47
C GLN A 42 6.56 -2.14 4.76
N ARG A 43 6.56 -0.96 5.41
CA ARG A 43 5.76 -0.71 6.63
C ARG A 43 4.26 -0.92 6.42
N ARG A 44 3.72 -0.46 5.29
CA ARG A 44 2.30 -0.72 4.93
C ARG A 44 2.03 -2.21 4.77
N MET A 45 2.97 -2.95 4.19
CA MET A 45 2.86 -4.40 4.03
C MET A 45 3.01 -5.14 5.35
N THR A 46 3.82 -4.67 6.30
CA THR A 46 3.98 -5.28 7.63
C THR A 46 2.67 -5.30 8.42
N SER A 47 1.81 -4.30 8.23
CA SER A 47 0.50 -4.25 8.91
C SER A 47 -0.60 -5.03 8.17
N ARG A 48 -0.29 -5.69 7.04
CA ARG A 48 -1.27 -6.53 6.35
C ARG A 48 -1.35 -7.89 7.00
N ASN A 49 -2.55 -8.24 7.44
CA ASN A 49 -2.84 -9.60 7.88
C ASN A 49 -2.65 -10.60 6.74
N GLU A 50 -2.31 -11.82 7.11
CA GLU A 50 -2.32 -12.95 6.18
C GLU A 50 -3.72 -13.11 5.58
N ARG A 51 -3.76 -13.36 4.28
CA ARG A 51 -5.00 -13.62 3.57
C ARG A 51 -5.18 -15.12 3.47
N VAL A 52 -6.30 -15.63 3.95
CA VAL A 52 -6.71 -17.00 3.67
C VAL A 52 -7.30 -17.04 2.26
N LEU A 53 -6.85 -18.02 1.46
CA LEU A 53 -7.33 -18.23 0.10
C LEU A 53 -8.20 -19.48 0.05
N TYR A 54 -9.37 -19.37 -0.57
CA TYR A 54 -10.37 -20.41 -0.67
C TYR A 54 -10.59 -20.83 -2.12
N LYS A 55 -10.81 -22.12 -2.34
CA LYS A 55 -11.35 -22.60 -3.61
C LYS A 55 -12.82 -22.24 -3.68
N ALA A 56 -13.23 -21.56 -4.74
CA ALA A 56 -14.61 -21.18 -4.99
C ALA A 56 -14.98 -21.49 -6.44
N VAL A 57 -16.28 -21.49 -6.74
CA VAL A 57 -16.81 -21.60 -8.10
C VAL A 57 -17.36 -20.25 -8.50
N CYS A 58 -16.95 -19.73 -9.66
CA CYS A 58 -17.45 -18.47 -10.17
C CYS A 58 -18.96 -18.56 -10.45
N ASP A 59 -19.75 -17.66 -9.89
CA ASP A 59 -21.21 -17.70 -10.05
C ASP A 59 -21.68 -17.46 -11.47
N LEU A 60 -20.94 -16.65 -12.24
CA LEU A 60 -21.28 -16.30 -13.61
C LEU A 60 -20.97 -17.44 -14.60
N CYS A 61 -19.75 -17.98 -14.55
CA CYS A 61 -19.26 -18.92 -15.56
C CYS A 61 -19.07 -20.36 -15.07
N LYS A 62 -19.34 -20.63 -13.79
CA LYS A 62 -19.27 -21.95 -13.13
C LYS A 62 -17.89 -22.62 -13.19
N LYS A 63 -16.82 -21.84 -13.36
CA LYS A 63 -15.43 -22.33 -13.35
C LYS A 63 -14.84 -22.26 -11.94
N ASN A 64 -13.90 -23.16 -11.65
CA ASN A 64 -13.13 -23.16 -10.41
C ASN A 64 -12.19 -21.94 -10.37
N ILE A 65 -12.21 -21.21 -9.27
CA ILE A 65 -11.40 -20.01 -9.00
C ILE A 65 -10.81 -20.06 -7.59
N ILE A 66 -9.81 -19.21 -7.34
CA ILE A 66 -9.28 -18.93 -6.01
C ILE A 66 -9.82 -17.56 -5.58
N SER A 67 -10.42 -17.49 -4.41
CA SER A 67 -11.03 -16.29 -3.84
C SER A 67 -10.43 -15.98 -2.46
N MET A 68 -10.42 -14.70 -2.07
CA MET A 68 -10.11 -14.29 -0.69
C MET A 68 -11.33 -14.41 0.24
N TYR A 69 -12.51 -14.65 -0.33
CA TYR A 69 -13.76 -14.80 0.39
C TYR A 69 -14.10 -16.29 0.50
N ASP A 70 -14.46 -16.74 1.69
CA ASP A 70 -14.97 -18.09 1.91
C ASP A 70 -16.35 -18.22 1.24
N SER A 71 -16.53 -19.29 0.47
CA SER A 71 -17.83 -19.60 -0.16
C SER A 71 -18.84 -20.16 0.83
N LYS A 72 -18.39 -20.65 1.99
CA LYS A 72 -19.23 -21.25 3.04
C LYS A 72 -19.70 -20.26 4.08
N GLU A 73 -18.95 -19.19 4.29
CA GLU A 73 -19.29 -18.17 5.28
C GLU A 73 -20.19 -17.12 4.63
N LYS A 74 -21.43 -16.99 5.12
CA LYS A 74 -22.27 -15.84 4.76
C LYS A 74 -21.65 -14.63 5.43
N THR A 75 -21.06 -13.73 4.64
CA THR A 75 -20.61 -12.42 5.10
C THR A 75 -21.70 -11.77 5.95
N LYS A 76 -21.38 -11.55 7.22
CA LYS A 76 -22.24 -10.81 8.18
C LYS A 76 -22.21 -9.32 7.88
#